data_AF-A0A953B3T0-F1
#
_entry.id   AF-A0A953B3T0-F1
#
_cell.length_a   1.000
_cell.length_b   1.000
_cell.length_c   1.000
_cell.angle_alpha   90.00
_cell.angle_beta   90.00
_cell.angle_gamma   90.00
#
_symmetry.space_group_name_H-M   'P 1'
#
loop_
_entity.id
_entity.type
_entity.pdbx_description
1 polymer ?
#
loop_
_entity_poly.entity_id
_entity_poly.type
_entity_poly.pdbx_seq_one_letter_code
_entity_poly.pdbx_strand_id
1 'polypeptide(L)'
;MEPQKFARQMQEQMIREIERSRPKYLISVVMNDSWLPWPQSDRRIFTWANQYAAQNYDVAGFVNIRKPGESDYFFGEIPPSVPRLKNYILIYQRKP
;
A
#
# COMPACT_ATOMS: atom_id res chain seq x y z
N MET A 1 4.70 3.32 13.63
CA MET A 1 4.67 1.87 13.83
C MET A 1 5.72 1.61 14.84
N GLU A 2 5.33 1.87 16.08
CA GLU A 2 6.17 1.73 17.25
C GLU A 2 6.79 0.32 17.28
N PRO A 3 8.08 0.18 17.67
CA PRO A 3 8.76 -1.11 17.78
C PRO A 3 8.28 -1.87 19.03
N GLN A 4 7.01 -2.26 19.04
CA GLN A 4 6.39 -2.97 20.16
C GLN A 4 6.47 -4.50 19.98
N LYS A 5 6.46 -5.24 21.10
CA LYS A 5 6.78 -6.67 21.17
C LYS A 5 5.90 -7.61 20.33
N PHE A 6 4.67 -7.22 20.04
CA PHE A 6 3.70 -7.96 19.24
C PHE A 6 3.68 -7.53 17.75
N ALA A 7 4.59 -6.66 17.31
CA ALA A 7 4.51 -6.06 15.96
C ALA A 7 4.54 -7.13 14.87
N ARG A 8 5.44 -8.10 15.02
CA ARG A 8 5.53 -9.25 14.11
C ARG A 8 4.25 -10.06 14.09
N GLN A 9 3.70 -10.41 15.26
CA GLN A 9 2.48 -11.21 15.36
C GLN A 9 1.29 -10.51 14.70
N MET A 10 1.11 -9.21 14.93
CA MET A 10 0.04 -8.43 14.32
C MET A 10 0.20 -8.33 12.80
N GLN A 11 1.42 -8.09 12.31
CA GLN A 11 1.69 -8.08 10.87
C GLN A 11 1.39 -9.43 10.22
N GLU A 12 1.85 -10.53 10.83
CA GLU A 12 1.60 -11.88 10.32
C GLU A 12 0.12 -12.26 10.33
N GLN A 13 -0.64 -11.80 11.33
CA GLN A 13 -2.08 -11.99 11.37
C GLN A 13 -2.77 -11.24 10.22
N MET A 14 -2.46 -9.95 10.03
CA MET A 14 -3.02 -9.17 8.92
C MET A 14 -2.68 -9.78 7.55
N ILE A 15 -1.44 -10.24 7.38
CA ILE A 15 -1.00 -10.97 6.17
C ILE A 15 -1.91 -12.18 5.91
N ARG A 16 -2.08 -13.06 6.92
CA ARG A 16 -2.92 -14.26 6.78
C ARG A 16 -4.37 -13.93 6.45
N GLU A 17 -4.92 -12.89 7.06
CA GLU A 17 -6.31 -12.45 6.82
C GLU A 17 -6.49 -11.94 5.39
N ILE A 18 -5.55 -11.16 4.85
CA ILE A 18 -5.58 -10.69 3.46
C ILE A 18 -5.39 -11.85 2.48
N GLU A 19 -4.44 -12.75 2.73
CA GLU A 19 -4.18 -13.91 1.87
C GLU A 19 -5.39 -14.85 1.79
N ARG A 20 -6.07 -15.07 2.93
CA ARG A 20 -7.25 -15.93 3.02
C ARG A 20 -8.48 -15.31 2.37
N SER A 21 -8.69 -14.01 2.56
CA SER A 21 -9.86 -13.32 2.02
C SER A 21 -9.76 -13.08 0.51
N ARG A 22 -8.55 -13.04 -0.06
CA ARG A 22 -8.29 -12.82 -1.48
C ARG A 22 -9.12 -11.65 -2.03
N PRO A 23 -8.97 -10.44 -1.46
CA PRO A 23 -9.90 -9.35 -1.74
C PRO A 23 -9.89 -9.00 -3.22
N LYS A 24 -11.06 -8.64 -3.75
CA LYS A 24 -11.19 -8.19 -5.15
C LYS A 24 -10.38 -6.93 -5.42
N TYR A 25 -10.30 -6.04 -4.44
CA TYR A 25 -9.53 -4.81 -4.48
C TYR A 25 -8.60 -4.72 -3.27
N LEU A 26 -7.37 -4.28 -3.51
CA LEU A 26 -6.40 -3.94 -2.49
C LEU A 26 -6.05 -2.45 -2.63
N ILE A 27 -6.09 -1.71 -1.53
CA ILE A 27 -5.78 -0.27 -1.52
C ILE A 27 -4.54 -0.05 -0.66
N SER A 28 -3.48 0.50 -1.26
CA SER A 28 -2.26 0.88 -0.57
C SER A 28 -2.23 2.38 -0.39
N VAL A 29 -2.26 2.84 0.86
CA VAL A 29 -2.18 4.25 1.23
C VAL A 29 -0.75 4.58 1.65
N VAL A 30 0.02 5.16 0.73
CA VAL A 30 1.42 5.48 0.93
C VAL A 30 1.54 6.95 1.28
N MET A 31 1.64 7.24 2.56
CA MET A 31 1.98 8.57 3.06
C MET A 31 3.09 8.47 4.08
N ASN A 32 3.90 9.52 4.18
CA ASN A 32 5.01 9.58 5.13
C ASN A 32 4.57 9.26 6.57
N ASP A 33 3.35 9.68 6.94
CA ASP A 33 2.84 9.60 8.31
C ASP A 33 1.86 8.45 8.52
N SER A 34 1.48 7.69 7.49
CA SER A 34 0.44 6.63 7.59
C SER A 34 0.82 5.49 8.54
N TRP A 35 2.12 5.18 8.60
CA TRP A 35 2.64 4.11 9.43
C TRP A 35 3.71 4.57 10.39
N LEU A 36 4.18 5.82 10.35
CA LEU A 36 5.26 6.37 11.19
C LEU A 36 6.38 5.35 11.51
N PRO A 37 7.03 4.71 10.51
CA PRO A 37 8.01 3.65 10.78
C PRO A 37 9.26 4.22 11.48
N TRP A 38 9.72 3.53 12.51
CA TRP A 38 10.95 3.82 13.24
C TRP A 38 12.09 2.96 12.68
N PRO A 39 13.37 3.29 12.93
CA PRO A 39 14.49 2.46 12.50
C PRO A 39 14.40 1.00 12.97
N GLN A 40 13.89 0.77 14.19
CA GLN A 40 13.75 -0.55 14.80
C GLN A 40 12.40 -1.25 14.53
N SER A 41 11.50 -0.62 13.77
CA SER A 41 10.21 -1.24 13.45
C SER A 41 10.42 -2.53 12.65
N ASP A 42 9.66 -3.58 12.96
CA ASP A 42 9.56 -4.73 12.06
C ASP A 42 8.89 -4.27 10.75
N ARG A 43 9.55 -4.46 9.60
CA ARG A 43 9.07 -3.96 8.29
C ARG A 43 8.51 -5.05 7.39
N ARG A 44 8.28 -6.26 7.92
CA ARG A 44 7.84 -7.43 7.15
C ARG A 44 6.61 -7.16 6.29
N ILE A 45 5.60 -6.47 6.84
CA ILE A 45 4.36 -6.16 6.13
C ILE A 45 4.58 -5.33 4.86
N PHE A 46 5.55 -4.41 4.83
CA PHE A 46 5.82 -3.58 3.66
C PHE A 46 6.46 -4.40 2.53
N THR A 47 7.46 -5.21 2.87
CA THR A 47 8.11 -6.11 1.90
C THR A 47 7.11 -7.10 1.34
N TRP A 48 6.29 -7.72 2.21
CA TRP A 48 5.24 -8.64 1.79
C TRP A 48 4.18 -7.95 0.92
N ALA A 49 3.69 -6.76 1.30
CA ALA A 49 2.63 -6.08 0.56
C ALA A 49 3.06 -5.76 -0.88
N ASN A 50 4.30 -5.29 -1.06
CA ASN A 50 4.86 -5.02 -2.39
C ASN A 50 4.92 -6.28 -3.26
N GLN A 51 5.40 -7.39 -2.69
CA GLN A 51 5.50 -8.67 -3.40
C GLN A 51 4.12 -9.25 -3.71
N TYR A 52 3.22 -9.25 -2.73
CA TYR A 52 1.87 -9.81 -2.84
C TYR A 52 1.03 -9.04 -3.87
N ALA A 53 1.08 -7.71 -3.86
CA ALA A 53 0.41 -6.86 -4.83
C ALA A 53 0.93 -7.13 -6.25
N ALA A 54 2.26 -7.10 -6.45
CA ALA A 54 2.86 -7.32 -7.76
C ALA A 54 2.52 -8.70 -8.37
N GLN A 55 2.46 -9.73 -7.53
CA GLN A 55 2.14 -11.09 -7.98
C GLN A 55 0.66 -11.26 -8.30
N ASN A 56 -0.24 -10.74 -7.46
CA ASN A 56 -1.65 -11.13 -7.47
C ASN A 56 -2.62 -10.06 -8.01
N TYR A 57 -2.14 -8.85 -8.30
CA TYR A 57 -3.01 -7.73 -8.68
C TYR A 57 -2.44 -6.90 -9.82
N ASP A 58 -3.33 -6.25 -10.56
CA ASP A 58 -3.03 -5.22 -11.54
C ASP A 58 -3.38 -3.84 -10.96
N VAL A 59 -2.67 -2.80 -11.37
CA VAL A 59 -2.98 -1.44 -10.93
C VAL A 59 -4.22 -0.96 -11.68
N ALA A 60 -5.30 -0.70 -10.95
CA ALA A 60 -6.57 -0.23 -11.49
C ALA A 60 -6.77 1.28 -11.32
N GLY A 61 -6.07 1.88 -10.36
CA GLY A 61 -6.08 3.31 -10.16
C GLY A 61 -4.91 3.81 -9.34
N PHE A 62 -4.66 5.11 -9.47
CA PHE A 62 -3.60 5.83 -8.79
C PHE A 62 -4.11 7.21 -8.41
N VAL A 63 -3.87 7.61 -7.16
CA VAL A 63 -4.19 8.95 -6.67
C VAL A 63 -2.90 9.61 -6.23
N ASN A 64 -2.50 10.68 -6.91
CA ASN A 64 -1.34 11.48 -6.53
C ASN A 64 -1.77 12.64 -5.65
N ILE A 65 -1.32 12.68 -4.40
CA ILE A 65 -1.69 13.73 -3.45
C ILE A 65 -0.61 14.81 -3.50
N ARG A 66 -0.93 15.94 -4.16
CA ARG A 66 0.04 17.02 -4.42
C ARG A 66 0.24 17.91 -3.21
N LYS A 67 -0.84 18.32 -2.55
CA LYS A 67 -0.85 19.11 -1.31
C LYS A 67 -2.20 18.92 -0.58
N PRO A 68 -2.34 19.36 0.69
CA PRO A 68 -3.62 19.26 1.40
C PRO A 68 -4.76 19.84 0.56
N GLY A 69 -5.80 19.03 0.34
CA GLY A 69 -6.97 19.41 -0.46
C GLY A 69 -6.79 19.32 -1.99
N GLU A 70 -5.63 18.89 -2.49
CA GLU A 70 -5.37 18.80 -3.93
C GLU A 70 -4.75 17.44 -4.32
N SER A 71 -5.51 16.70 -5.13
CA SER A 71 -5.14 15.36 -5.61
C SER A 71 -5.48 15.19 -7.08
N ASP A 72 -4.62 14.49 -7.80
CA ASP A 72 -4.88 14.03 -9.16
C ASP A 72 -5.35 12.58 -9.10
N TYR A 73 -6.38 12.25 -9.87
CA TYR A 73 -7.01 10.93 -9.88
C TYR A 73 -6.84 10.29 -11.25
N PHE A 74 -6.28 9.09 -11.28
CA PHE A 74 -6.05 8.33 -12.50
C PHE A 74 -6.73 6.98 -12.36
N PHE A 75 -7.75 6.73 -13.19
CA PHE A 75 -8.45 5.45 -13.29
C PHE A 75 -8.41 5.00 -14.76
N GLY A 76 -7.99 3.77 -15.01
CA GLY A 76 -7.80 3.25 -16.37
C GLY A 76 -6.43 3.58 -16.96
N GLU A 77 -6.19 4.83 -17.36
CA GLU A 77 -4.90 5.26 -17.92
C GLU A 77 -4.01 5.87 -16.84
N ILE A 78 -3.08 5.07 -16.34
CA ILE A 78 -2.14 5.48 -15.30
C ILE A 78 -0.84 5.94 -16.00
N PRO A 79 -0.38 7.18 -15.75
CA PRO A 79 0.83 7.67 -16.39
C PRO A 79 2.05 6.86 -15.94
N PRO A 80 3.03 6.60 -16.82
CA PRO A 80 4.22 5.82 -16.49
C PRO A 80 5.10 6.51 -15.44
N SER A 81 4.97 7.83 -15.29
CA SER A 81 5.64 8.61 -14.27
C SER A 81 4.79 9.81 -13.86
N VAL A 82 5.00 10.28 -12.63
CA VAL A 82 4.48 11.58 -12.18
C VAL A 82 5.63 12.47 -11.70
N PRO A 83 5.57 13.79 -11.96
CA PRO A 83 6.69 14.70 -11.63
C PRO A 83 7.02 14.79 -10.14
N ARG A 84 6.04 14.56 -9.26
CA ARG A 84 6.21 14.54 -7.81
C ARG A 84 5.41 13.39 -7.22
N LEU A 85 6.12 12.45 -6.60
CA LEU A 85 5.54 11.35 -5.84
C LEU A 85 5.95 11.54 -4.37
N LYS A 86 5.00 11.96 -3.53
CA LYS A 86 5.23 12.13 -2.08
C LYS A 86 4.26 11.28 -1.29
N ASN A 87 3.00 11.67 -1.33
CA ASN A 87 1.89 10.91 -0.77
C ASN A 87 1.01 10.45 -1.92
N TYR A 88 0.63 9.19 -1.92
CA TYR A 88 -0.18 8.62 -2.99
C TYR A 88 -0.99 7.42 -2.51
N ILE A 89 -2.01 7.08 -3.28
CA ILE A 89 -2.81 5.87 -3.07
C ILE A 89 -2.71 5.03 -4.34
N LEU A 90 -2.42 3.74 -4.18
CA LEU A 90 -2.51 2.76 -5.25
C LEU A 90 -3.75 1.90 -5.02
N ILE A 91 -4.56 1.77 -6.06
CA ILE A 91 -5.75 0.94 -6.09
C ILE A 91 -5.46 -0.22 -7.03
N TYR A 92 -5.50 -1.41 -6.48
CA TYR A 92 -5.20 -2.64 -7.19
C TYR A 92 -6.46 -3.47 -7.36
N GLN A 93 -6.63 -4.09 -8.52
CA GLN A 93 -7.65 -5.09 -8.77
C GLN A 93 -7.01 -6.47 -8.89
N ARG A 94 -7.60 -7.46 -8.24
CA ARG A 94 -7.06 -8.82 -8.24
C ARG A 94 -7.05 -9.38 -9.67
N LYS A 95 -5.94 -10.02 -10.04
CA LYS A 95 -5.83 -10.79 -11.28
C LYS A 95 -6.86 -11.95 -11.27
N PRO A 96 -7.38 -12.32 -12.44
CA PRO A 96 -8.28 -13.46 -12.57
C PRO A 96 -7.63 -14.78 -12.09
#